data_AF-A0A845JVW9-F1
#
_entry.id   AF-A0A845JVW9-F1
#
_cell.length_a   1.000
_cell.length_b   1.000
_cell.length_c   1.000
_cell.angle_alpha   90.00
_cell.angle_beta   90.00
_cell.angle_gamma   90.00
#
_symmetry.space_group_name_H-M   'P 1'
#
loop_
_entity.id
_entity.type
_entity.pdbx_description
1 polymer ?
#
loop_
_entity_poly.entity_id
_entity_poly.type
_entity_poly.pdbx_seq_one_letter_code
_entity_poly.pdbx_strand_id
1 'polypeptide(L)'
;MKVKPGTEEHKELFCREFMDTHKPFKPEELDWPELTEETLEKLKGFPIWDYAIYTESRVGLKLSAYAKVVEDPLLREAIELQGYEETRHADILRCFLKQYDIPFKEMPQPPLEDDLEKGFMSTGAGECIDSFFAFGFIEISKASNDYPLELIQVMEPIVKEEARHIMFIHNWLLYKRHCRSFPMPQLHWISTLLAFASAGWTRLMDLKKMGGNSSFTIKATDIEKSSMSPKAFINLCYQENKKRLEEFDPRLYRPKLIPRLMNQVQFFL
;
A
#
# COMPACT_ATOMS: atom_id res chain seq x y z
N MET A 1 22.66 7.54 -13.49
CA MET A 1 22.32 8.93 -13.10
C MET A 1 20.80 9.00 -12.90
N LYS A 2 20.28 9.77 -11.94
CA LYS A 2 18.82 9.94 -11.77
C LYS A 2 18.25 10.88 -12.86
N VAL A 3 17.01 10.67 -13.27
CA VAL A 3 16.30 11.60 -14.17
C VAL A 3 15.97 12.90 -13.42
N LYS A 4 15.97 14.04 -14.12
CA LYS A 4 15.67 15.34 -13.48
C LYS A 4 14.17 15.40 -13.10
N PRO A 5 13.81 15.66 -11.84
CA PRO A 5 12.41 15.67 -11.43
C PRO A 5 11.67 16.85 -12.05
N GLY A 6 10.39 16.64 -12.37
CA GLY A 6 9.51 17.66 -12.96
C GLY A 6 9.63 17.86 -14.47
N THR A 7 10.52 17.12 -15.16
CA THR A 7 10.62 17.14 -16.63
C THR A 7 9.63 16.17 -17.28
N GLU A 8 9.40 16.34 -18.57
CA GLU A 8 8.63 15.39 -19.38
C GLU A 8 9.28 14.00 -19.40
N GLU A 9 10.60 13.91 -19.52
CA GLU A 9 11.34 12.63 -19.41
C GLU A 9 11.06 11.92 -18.09
N HIS A 10 11.00 12.66 -16.97
CA HIS A 10 10.66 12.06 -15.67
C HIS A 10 9.23 11.54 -15.66
N LYS A 11 8.26 12.34 -16.14
CA LYS A 11 6.85 11.94 -16.25
C LYS A 11 6.67 10.69 -17.09
N GLU A 12 7.22 10.70 -18.29
CA GLU A 12 7.18 9.56 -19.21
C GLU A 12 7.78 8.32 -18.57
N LEU A 13 8.94 8.45 -17.93
CA LEU A 13 9.62 7.31 -17.33
C LEU A 13 8.79 6.65 -16.23
N PHE A 14 8.26 7.39 -15.25
CA PHE A 14 7.52 6.73 -14.16
C PHE A 14 6.13 6.25 -14.59
N CYS A 15 5.49 6.93 -15.55
CA CYS A 15 4.18 6.48 -16.06
C CYS A 15 4.34 5.21 -16.90
N ARG A 16 5.34 5.16 -17.79
CA ARG A 16 5.61 3.98 -18.62
C ARG A 16 6.09 2.81 -17.79
N GLU A 17 7.02 3.02 -16.86
CA GLU A 17 7.43 1.98 -15.90
C GLU A 17 6.21 1.40 -15.18
N PHE A 18 5.29 2.24 -14.72
CA PHE A 18 4.08 1.78 -14.04
C PHE A 18 3.16 0.97 -14.98
N MET A 19 2.82 1.50 -16.14
CA MET A 19 1.86 0.86 -17.05
C MET A 19 2.42 -0.38 -17.75
N ASP A 20 3.67 -0.33 -18.22
CA ASP A 20 4.30 -1.39 -19.01
C ASP A 20 4.61 -2.63 -18.14
N THR A 21 4.67 -2.47 -16.82
CA THR A 21 4.87 -3.57 -15.87
C THR A 21 3.57 -4.14 -15.30
N HIS A 22 2.41 -3.62 -15.75
CA HIS A 22 1.11 -4.18 -15.38
C HIS A 22 0.95 -5.62 -15.85
N LYS A 23 0.47 -6.48 -14.95
CA LYS A 23 0.16 -7.88 -15.25
C LYS A 23 -1.32 -8.11 -14.93
N PRO A 24 -2.20 -8.17 -15.94
CA PRO A 24 -3.61 -8.37 -15.68
C PRO A 24 -3.86 -9.79 -15.15
N PHE A 25 -4.73 -9.90 -14.16
CA PHE A 25 -5.24 -11.18 -13.66
C PHE A 25 -6.65 -10.97 -13.10
N LYS A 26 -7.43 -12.06 -13.04
CA LYS A 26 -8.75 -12.05 -12.40
C LYS A 26 -8.67 -12.67 -11.01
N PRO A 27 -9.35 -12.11 -10.00
CA PRO A 27 -9.41 -12.67 -8.65
C PRO A 27 -9.82 -14.15 -8.60
N GLU A 28 -10.78 -14.54 -9.44
CA GLU A 28 -11.35 -15.88 -9.49
C GLU A 28 -10.43 -16.91 -10.18
N GLU A 29 -9.43 -16.44 -10.92
CA GLU A 29 -8.44 -17.27 -11.63
C GLU A 29 -7.18 -17.52 -10.78
N LEU A 30 -7.12 -16.98 -9.55
CA LEU A 30 -6.04 -17.25 -8.62
C LEU A 30 -6.13 -18.67 -8.04
N ASP A 31 -4.99 -19.33 -7.88
CA ASP A 31 -4.88 -20.72 -7.41
C ASP A 31 -5.09 -20.85 -5.89
N TRP A 32 -6.32 -20.57 -5.42
CA TRP A 32 -6.69 -20.66 -4.00
C TRP A 32 -6.49 -22.10 -3.46
N PRO A 33 -5.61 -22.32 -2.47
CA PRO A 33 -5.35 -23.66 -1.95
C PRO A 33 -6.50 -24.18 -1.09
N GLU A 34 -6.59 -25.49 -0.90
CA GLU A 34 -7.42 -26.06 0.16
C GLU A 34 -6.82 -25.74 1.53
N LEU A 35 -7.65 -25.29 2.47
CA LEU A 35 -7.23 -24.92 3.82
C LEU A 35 -7.72 -25.92 4.86
N THR A 36 -6.92 -26.13 5.90
CA THR A 36 -7.35 -26.93 7.05
C THR A 36 -8.42 -26.19 7.85
N GLU A 37 -9.23 -26.93 8.60
CA GLU A 37 -10.23 -26.34 9.50
C GLU A 37 -9.59 -25.39 10.53
N GLU A 38 -8.41 -25.73 11.05
CA GLU A 38 -7.66 -24.85 11.97
C GLU A 38 -7.30 -23.51 11.31
N THR A 39 -6.79 -23.53 10.07
CA THR A 39 -6.45 -22.30 9.34
C THR A 39 -7.70 -21.48 9.04
N LEU A 40 -8.80 -22.12 8.64
CA LEU A 40 -10.07 -21.44 8.39
C LEU A 40 -10.61 -20.76 9.64
N GLU A 41 -10.60 -21.44 10.79
CA GLU A 41 -11.06 -20.85 12.06
C GLU A 41 -10.16 -19.68 12.51
N LYS A 42 -8.85 -19.77 12.29
CA LYS A 42 -7.95 -18.62 12.49
C LYS A 42 -8.39 -17.45 11.62
N LEU A 43 -8.52 -17.64 10.30
CA LEU A 43 -8.90 -16.59 9.35
C LEU A 43 -10.26 -15.96 9.68
N LYS A 44 -11.27 -16.75 10.03
CA LYS A 44 -12.58 -16.24 10.48
C LYS A 44 -12.48 -15.40 11.76
N GLY A 45 -11.53 -15.71 12.62
CA GLY A 45 -11.26 -14.97 13.86
C GLY A 45 -10.60 -13.60 13.66
N PHE A 46 -10.10 -13.27 12.46
CA PHE A 46 -9.46 -11.97 12.20
C PHE A 46 -10.51 -10.86 12.04
N PRO A 47 -10.56 -9.84 12.93
CA PRO A 47 -11.56 -8.78 12.89
C PRO A 47 -11.15 -7.64 11.94
N ILE A 48 -10.66 -7.98 10.74
CA ILE A 48 -10.08 -6.99 9.80
C ILE A 48 -10.76 -6.97 8.44
N TRP A 49 -11.47 -8.03 8.05
CA TRP A 49 -11.90 -8.23 6.67
C TRP A 49 -12.83 -7.14 6.13
N ASP A 50 -13.84 -6.76 6.92
CA ASP A 50 -14.76 -5.66 6.59
C ASP A 50 -13.98 -4.36 6.34
N TYR A 51 -13.00 -4.08 7.22
CA TYR A 51 -12.19 -2.86 7.17
C TYR A 51 -11.20 -2.87 6.00
N ALA A 52 -10.62 -4.03 5.69
CA ALA A 52 -9.72 -4.20 4.55
C ALA A 52 -10.46 -3.93 3.25
N ILE A 53 -11.60 -4.60 3.01
CA ILE A 53 -12.45 -4.36 1.83
C ILE A 53 -12.87 -2.88 1.73
N TYR A 54 -13.28 -2.29 2.86
CA TYR A 54 -13.65 -0.88 2.92
C TYR A 54 -12.49 0.03 2.48
N THR A 55 -11.28 -0.24 2.97
CA THR A 55 -10.09 0.58 2.70
C THR A 55 -9.68 0.48 1.23
N GLU A 56 -9.55 -0.73 0.70
CA GLU A 56 -9.20 -0.95 -0.72
C GLU A 56 -10.24 -0.30 -1.65
N SER A 57 -11.53 -0.54 -1.38
CA SER A 57 -12.62 0.08 -2.15
C SER A 57 -12.57 1.61 -2.08
N ARG A 58 -12.21 2.18 -0.92
CA ARG A 58 -12.09 3.62 -0.72
C ARG A 58 -10.92 4.20 -1.52
N VAL A 59 -9.79 3.50 -1.56
CA VAL A 59 -8.61 3.89 -2.34
C VAL A 59 -8.96 3.91 -3.82
N GLY A 60 -9.50 2.81 -4.35
CA GLY A 60 -9.94 2.73 -5.75
C GLY A 60 -10.89 3.87 -6.17
N LEU A 61 -11.85 4.22 -5.31
CA LEU A 61 -12.75 5.36 -5.54
C LEU A 61 -12.01 6.71 -5.59
N LYS A 62 -11.07 6.96 -4.67
CA LYS A 62 -10.29 8.20 -4.64
C LYS A 62 -9.44 8.35 -5.89
N LEU A 63 -8.72 7.31 -6.29
CA LEU A 63 -7.85 7.36 -7.46
C LEU A 63 -8.66 7.53 -8.75
N SER A 64 -9.76 6.77 -8.89
CA SER A 64 -10.68 6.88 -10.02
C SER A 64 -11.33 8.27 -10.12
N ALA A 65 -11.65 8.89 -8.98
CA ALA A 65 -12.19 10.25 -8.97
C ALA A 65 -11.13 11.28 -9.34
N TYR A 66 -9.91 11.16 -8.81
CA TYR A 66 -8.82 12.07 -9.14
C TYR A 66 -8.45 12.00 -10.63
N ALA A 67 -8.41 10.79 -11.21
CA ALA A 67 -8.07 10.61 -12.62
C ALA A 67 -8.97 11.43 -13.56
N LYS A 68 -10.26 11.56 -13.23
CA LYS A 68 -11.25 12.33 -14.03
C LYS A 68 -10.93 13.81 -14.14
N VAL A 69 -10.18 14.38 -13.20
CA VAL A 69 -9.79 15.80 -13.19
C VAL A 69 -8.34 16.02 -13.60
N VAL A 70 -7.60 14.97 -13.95
CA VAL A 70 -6.22 15.07 -14.45
C VAL A 70 -6.23 15.41 -15.93
N GLU A 71 -5.62 16.54 -16.28
CA GLU A 71 -5.59 17.05 -17.66
C GLU A 71 -4.57 16.33 -18.55
N ASP A 72 -3.42 15.96 -17.99
CA ASP A 72 -2.37 15.29 -18.74
C ASP A 72 -2.79 13.84 -19.05
N PRO A 73 -2.85 13.45 -20.34
CA PRO A 73 -3.42 12.16 -20.72
C PRO A 73 -2.59 10.97 -20.21
N LEU A 74 -1.26 11.10 -20.15
CA LEU A 74 -0.38 10.03 -19.70
C LEU A 74 -0.50 9.81 -18.18
N LEU A 75 -0.57 10.90 -17.42
CA LEU A 75 -0.82 10.82 -15.96
C LEU A 75 -2.21 10.25 -15.67
N ARG A 76 -3.23 10.68 -16.42
CA ARG A 76 -4.59 10.18 -16.26
C ARG A 76 -4.64 8.68 -16.50
N GLU A 77 -4.08 8.18 -17.60
CA GLU A 77 -4.06 6.74 -17.91
C GLU A 77 -3.37 5.92 -16.81
N ALA A 78 -2.22 6.40 -16.30
CA ALA A 78 -1.54 5.72 -15.20
C ALA A 78 -2.34 5.74 -13.88
N ILE A 79 -3.01 6.85 -13.57
CA ILE A 79 -3.85 6.95 -12.36
C ILE A 79 -5.13 6.11 -12.49
N GLU A 80 -5.73 6.04 -13.69
CA GLU A 80 -6.87 5.15 -13.97
C GLU A 80 -6.48 3.69 -13.78
N LEU A 81 -5.31 3.29 -14.27
CA LEU A 81 -4.77 1.94 -14.04
C LEU A 81 -4.58 1.68 -12.55
N GLN A 82 -4.00 2.61 -11.79
CA GLN A 82 -3.84 2.43 -10.35
C GLN A 82 -5.21 2.28 -9.66
N GLY A 83 -6.18 3.15 -9.99
CA GLY A 83 -7.53 3.05 -9.44
C GLY A 83 -8.23 1.72 -9.79
N TYR A 84 -7.96 1.16 -10.97
CA TYR A 84 -8.41 -0.17 -11.35
C TYR A 84 -7.75 -1.28 -10.50
N GLU A 85 -6.42 -1.25 -10.33
CA GLU A 85 -5.69 -2.24 -9.54
C GLU A 85 -6.18 -2.26 -8.08
N GLU A 86 -6.34 -1.09 -7.46
CA GLU A 86 -6.84 -0.91 -6.08
C GLU A 86 -8.30 -1.37 -5.91
N THR A 87 -9.17 -1.03 -6.87
CA THR A 87 -10.56 -1.54 -6.86
C THR A 87 -10.56 -3.07 -6.92
N ARG A 88 -9.67 -3.65 -7.73
CA ARG A 88 -9.52 -5.09 -7.86
C ARG A 88 -8.92 -5.74 -6.61
N HIS A 89 -8.09 -5.05 -5.82
CA HIS A 89 -7.64 -5.58 -4.52
C HIS A 89 -8.82 -5.85 -3.58
N ALA A 90 -9.80 -4.94 -3.53
CA ALA A 90 -11.03 -5.18 -2.79
C ALA A 90 -11.80 -6.41 -3.32
N ASP A 91 -11.84 -6.61 -4.64
CA ASP A 91 -12.48 -7.77 -5.26
C ASP A 91 -11.75 -9.08 -4.97
N ILE A 92 -10.41 -9.06 -4.89
CA ILE A 92 -9.62 -10.22 -4.45
C ILE A 92 -9.98 -10.58 -3.01
N LEU A 93 -10.09 -9.61 -2.11
CA LEU A 93 -10.53 -9.86 -0.73
C LEU A 93 -11.95 -10.43 -0.70
N ARG A 94 -12.88 -9.89 -1.49
CA ARG A 94 -14.24 -10.47 -1.60
C ARG A 94 -14.23 -11.89 -2.12
N CYS A 95 -13.41 -12.18 -3.13
CA CYS A 95 -13.26 -13.52 -3.71
C CYS A 95 -12.70 -14.50 -2.67
N PHE A 96 -11.60 -14.13 -2.02
CA PHE A 96 -10.97 -14.88 -0.92
C PHE A 96 -11.99 -15.25 0.18
N LEU A 97 -12.73 -14.26 0.69
CA LEU A 97 -13.67 -14.49 1.78
C LEU A 97 -14.85 -15.38 1.35
N LYS A 98 -15.35 -15.22 0.13
CA LYS A 98 -16.39 -16.10 -0.43
C LYS A 98 -15.89 -17.51 -0.65
N GLN A 99 -14.67 -17.67 -1.18
CA GLN A 99 -14.06 -18.97 -1.48
C GLN A 99 -13.93 -19.84 -0.22
N TYR A 100 -13.71 -19.22 0.93
CA TYR A 100 -13.51 -19.90 2.22
C TYR A 100 -14.66 -19.74 3.21
N ASP A 101 -15.84 -19.29 2.74
CA ASP A 101 -17.04 -19.05 3.55
C ASP A 101 -16.76 -18.21 4.82
N ILE A 102 -15.89 -17.21 4.70
CA ILE A 102 -15.58 -16.26 5.76
C ILE A 102 -16.60 -15.12 5.70
N PRO A 103 -17.38 -14.88 6.77
CA PRO A 103 -18.39 -13.83 6.77
C PRO A 103 -17.75 -12.45 6.76
N PHE A 104 -18.29 -11.54 5.95
CA PHE A 104 -17.90 -10.15 5.92
C PHE A 104 -19.10 -9.25 5.62
N LYS A 105 -18.95 -7.95 5.90
CA LYS A 105 -19.95 -6.92 5.65
C LYS A 105 -19.36 -5.79 4.82
N GLU A 106 -20.08 -5.42 3.77
CA GLU A 106 -19.78 -4.21 3.02
C GLU A 106 -20.12 -2.98 3.84
N MET A 107 -19.11 -2.15 4.10
CA MET A 107 -19.29 -0.88 4.78
C MET A 107 -19.64 0.22 3.77
N PRO A 108 -20.56 1.14 4.11
CA PRO A 108 -20.92 2.24 3.21
C PRO A 108 -19.72 3.16 2.98
N GLN A 109 -19.53 3.55 1.71
CA GLN A 109 -18.50 4.50 1.32
C GLN A 109 -19.08 5.93 1.38
N PRO A 110 -18.64 6.79 2.32
CA PRO A 110 -19.13 8.16 2.38
C PRO A 110 -18.72 8.95 1.13
N PRO A 111 -19.31 10.12 0.83
CA PRO A 111 -18.83 10.98 -0.23
C PRO A 111 -17.32 11.28 -0.13
N LEU A 112 -16.66 11.44 -1.27
CA LEU A 112 -15.26 11.86 -1.31
C LEU A 112 -15.12 13.31 -0.86
N GLU A 113 -13.92 13.66 -0.38
CA GLU A 113 -13.57 15.05 -0.11
C GLU A 113 -13.53 15.86 -1.42
N ASP A 114 -13.81 17.16 -1.34
CA ASP A 114 -13.81 18.05 -2.51
C ASP A 114 -12.41 18.18 -3.15
N ASP A 115 -11.37 18.20 -2.33
CA ASP A 115 -9.97 18.30 -2.80
C ASP A 115 -9.42 16.91 -3.16
N LEU A 116 -9.68 16.52 -4.41
CA LEU A 116 -9.26 15.22 -4.95
C LEU A 116 -7.72 15.08 -5.04
N GLU A 117 -6.97 16.17 -5.28
CA GLU A 117 -5.50 16.10 -5.33
C GLU A 117 -4.94 15.81 -3.93
N LYS A 118 -5.47 16.46 -2.90
CA LYS A 118 -5.12 16.14 -1.50
C LYS A 118 -5.56 14.72 -1.12
N GLY A 119 -6.73 14.29 -1.60
CA GLY A 119 -7.20 12.90 -1.49
C GLY A 119 -6.20 11.90 -2.06
N PHE A 120 -5.69 12.14 -3.27
CA PHE A 120 -4.65 11.33 -3.91
C PHE A 120 -3.34 11.34 -3.11
N MET A 121 -2.87 12.53 -2.68
CA MET A 121 -1.64 12.67 -1.87
C MET A 121 -1.71 11.90 -0.55
N SER A 122 -2.84 11.99 0.17
CA SER A 122 -3.03 11.30 1.45
C SER A 122 -3.10 9.79 1.30
N THR A 123 -3.71 9.32 0.21
CA THR A 123 -3.80 7.90 -0.15
C THR A 123 -2.42 7.31 -0.39
N GLY A 124 -1.64 7.95 -1.27
CA GLY A 124 -0.28 7.52 -1.54
C GLY A 124 0.70 7.61 -0.37
N ALA A 125 0.49 8.58 0.52
CA ALA A 125 1.22 8.64 1.78
C ALA A 125 0.88 7.45 2.70
N GLY A 126 -0.40 7.03 2.70
CA GLY A 126 -0.90 5.85 3.38
C GLY A 126 -0.30 4.56 2.84
N GLU A 127 -0.38 4.33 1.53
CA GLU A 127 0.21 3.17 0.85
C GLU A 127 1.71 3.05 1.14
N CYS A 128 2.46 4.17 1.12
CA CYS A 128 3.88 4.15 1.49
C CYS A 128 4.14 3.67 2.94
N ILE A 129 3.21 3.92 3.86
CA ILE A 129 3.30 3.43 5.24
C ILE A 129 2.90 1.95 5.29
N ASP A 130 1.77 1.61 4.67
CA ASP A 130 1.20 0.27 4.73
C ASP A 130 2.10 -0.75 4.04
N SER A 131 2.53 -0.47 2.80
CA SER A 131 3.50 -1.28 2.06
C SER A 131 4.77 -1.54 2.87
N PHE A 132 5.33 -0.52 3.53
CA PHE A 132 6.56 -0.69 4.31
C PHE A 132 6.43 -1.76 5.41
N PHE A 133 5.32 -1.75 6.16
CA PHE A 133 5.07 -2.74 7.20
C PHE A 133 4.56 -4.07 6.64
N ALA A 134 3.68 -4.03 5.63
CA ALA A 134 3.11 -5.21 5.00
C ALA A 134 4.20 -6.11 4.41
N PHE A 135 5.21 -5.53 3.74
CA PHE A 135 6.34 -6.29 3.20
C PHE A 135 7.11 -7.06 4.27
N GLY A 136 7.26 -6.48 5.47
CA GLY A 136 7.86 -7.18 6.60
C GLY A 136 6.96 -8.30 7.14
N PHE A 137 5.68 -8.01 7.35
CA PHE A 137 4.71 -9.01 7.84
C PHE A 137 4.60 -10.23 6.93
N ILE A 138 4.55 -10.02 5.61
CA ILE A 138 4.48 -11.11 4.63
C ILE A 138 5.65 -12.08 4.80
N GLU A 139 6.86 -11.59 4.99
CA GLU A 139 8.01 -12.47 5.19
C GLU A 139 8.00 -13.19 6.55
N ILE A 140 7.45 -12.57 7.59
CA ILE A 140 7.23 -13.30 8.87
C ILE A 140 6.22 -14.42 8.65
N SER A 141 5.08 -14.13 8.01
CA SER A 141 4.05 -15.13 7.77
C SER A 141 4.54 -16.28 6.88
N LYS A 142 5.43 -16.02 5.92
CA LYS A 142 6.12 -17.07 5.15
C LYS A 142 7.04 -17.93 6.01
N ALA A 143 7.63 -17.37 7.07
CA ALA A 143 8.58 -18.06 7.95
C ALA A 143 7.91 -18.76 9.15
N SER A 144 6.72 -18.35 9.57
CA SER A 144 6.08 -18.83 10.80
C SER A 144 5.36 -20.17 10.65
N ASN A 145 5.04 -20.59 9.41
CA ASN A 145 4.17 -21.74 9.11
C ASN A 145 2.76 -21.63 9.72
N ASP A 146 2.32 -20.42 10.11
CA ASP A 146 0.97 -20.22 10.67
C ASP A 146 -0.14 -20.35 9.61
N TYR A 147 0.22 -20.07 8.34
CA TYR A 147 -0.61 -20.24 7.15
C TYR A 147 0.13 -21.06 6.10
N PRO A 148 -0.59 -21.82 5.24
CA PRO A 148 0.01 -22.46 4.08
C PRO A 148 0.75 -21.45 3.20
N LEU A 149 1.95 -21.81 2.75
CA LEU A 149 2.77 -20.92 1.92
C LEU A 149 2.06 -20.57 0.61
N GLU A 150 1.30 -21.52 0.07
CA GLU A 150 0.48 -21.37 -1.13
C GLU A 150 -0.54 -20.25 -0.96
N LEU A 151 -1.17 -20.14 0.21
CA LEU A 151 -2.15 -19.08 0.51
C LEU A 151 -1.49 -17.70 0.48
N ILE A 152 -0.30 -17.59 1.05
CA ILE A 152 0.46 -16.33 1.06
C ILE A 152 0.92 -15.98 -0.36
N GLN A 153 1.39 -16.96 -1.13
CA GLN A 153 1.88 -16.78 -2.49
C GLN A 153 0.79 -16.36 -3.48
N VAL A 154 -0.45 -16.82 -3.29
CA VAL A 154 -1.62 -16.37 -4.07
C VAL A 154 -1.82 -14.85 -3.99
N MET A 155 -1.45 -14.23 -2.87
CA MET A 155 -1.56 -12.79 -2.66
C MET A 155 -0.35 -12.00 -3.19
N GLU A 156 0.75 -12.65 -3.59
CA GLU A 156 1.97 -11.99 -4.08
C GLU A 156 1.75 -11.06 -5.29
N PRO A 157 0.80 -11.30 -6.22
CA PRO A 157 0.46 -10.33 -7.26
C PRO A 157 0.03 -8.96 -6.70
N ILE A 158 -0.76 -8.92 -5.61
CA ILE A 158 -1.14 -7.67 -4.94
C ILE A 158 0.10 -6.96 -4.39
N VAL A 159 0.98 -7.70 -3.73
CA VAL A 159 2.22 -7.16 -3.14
C VAL A 159 3.13 -6.51 -4.19
N LYS A 160 3.14 -7.04 -5.41
CA LYS A 160 3.87 -6.45 -6.54
C LYS A 160 3.20 -5.18 -7.07
N GLU A 161 1.87 -5.15 -7.08
CA GLU A 161 1.11 -3.94 -7.43
C GLU A 161 1.34 -2.82 -6.42
N GLU A 162 1.29 -3.12 -5.12
CA GLU A 162 1.61 -2.18 -4.03
C GLU A 162 3.00 -1.55 -4.18
N ALA A 163 4.02 -2.35 -4.53
CA ALA A 163 5.36 -1.83 -4.80
C ALA A 163 5.39 -0.87 -6.01
N ARG A 164 4.60 -1.16 -7.05
CA ARG A 164 4.45 -0.31 -8.24
C ARG A 164 3.70 0.98 -7.89
N HIS A 165 2.65 0.91 -7.07
CA HIS A 165 1.85 2.04 -6.58
C HIS A 165 2.72 3.06 -5.85
N ILE A 166 3.47 2.61 -4.83
CA ILE A 166 4.31 3.52 -4.04
C ILE A 166 5.46 4.12 -4.88
N MET A 167 5.95 3.41 -5.89
CA MET A 167 6.93 3.96 -6.84
C MET A 167 6.32 5.03 -7.73
N PHE A 168 5.15 4.75 -8.31
CA PHE A 168 4.42 5.68 -9.16
C PHE A 168 4.10 6.97 -8.40
N ILE A 169 3.41 6.85 -7.27
CA ILE A 169 2.99 7.99 -6.44
C ILE A 169 4.20 8.80 -5.96
N HIS A 170 5.29 8.15 -5.54
CA HIS A 170 6.46 8.88 -5.08
C HIS A 170 7.06 9.76 -6.18
N ASN A 171 7.18 9.24 -7.39
CA ASN A 171 7.69 10.00 -8.53
C ASN A 171 6.68 11.04 -9.01
N TRP A 172 5.37 10.75 -8.95
CA TRP A 172 4.31 11.73 -9.17
C TRP A 172 4.40 12.92 -8.21
N LEU A 173 4.62 12.69 -6.91
CA LEU A 173 4.79 13.75 -5.90
C LEU A 173 5.99 14.65 -6.22
N LEU A 174 7.08 14.07 -6.72
CA LEU A 174 8.27 14.82 -7.15
C LEU A 174 8.00 15.60 -8.44
N TYR A 175 7.31 14.99 -9.40
CA TYR A 175 6.93 15.66 -10.64
C TYR A 175 6.06 16.89 -10.35
N LYS A 176 4.95 16.72 -9.63
CA LYS A 176 4.03 17.82 -9.27
C LYS A 176 4.72 18.92 -8.45
N ARG A 177 5.69 18.56 -7.62
CA ARG A 177 6.52 19.53 -6.89
C ARG A 177 7.38 20.37 -7.84
N HIS A 178 8.04 19.74 -8.80
CA HIS A 178 9.12 20.36 -9.58
C HIS A 178 8.70 20.87 -10.98
N CYS A 179 7.51 20.51 -11.48
CA CYS A 179 6.96 21.06 -12.72
C CYS A 179 6.35 22.46 -12.55
N ARG A 180 6.20 22.95 -11.31
CA ARG A 180 5.62 24.26 -10.98
C ARG A 180 6.71 25.30 -10.69
N SER A 181 6.46 26.56 -11.02
CA SER A 181 7.36 27.67 -10.69
C SER A 181 7.33 28.01 -9.19
N PHE A 182 8.41 28.61 -8.70
CA PHE A 182 8.48 29.14 -7.33
C PHE A 182 7.29 30.08 -7.04
N PRO A 183 6.66 30.02 -5.84
CA PRO A 183 7.00 29.24 -4.63
C PRO A 183 6.21 27.92 -4.48
N MET A 184 5.53 27.46 -5.52
CA MET A 184 4.67 26.26 -5.46
C MET A 184 5.38 24.98 -5.02
N PRO A 185 6.67 24.74 -5.37
CA PRO A 185 7.39 23.56 -4.87
C PRO A 185 7.43 23.47 -3.34
N GLN A 186 7.58 24.59 -2.63
CA GLN A 186 7.68 24.60 -1.16
C GLN A 186 6.32 24.34 -0.51
N LEU A 187 5.26 24.97 -1.03
CA LEU A 187 3.90 24.71 -0.56
C LEU A 187 3.52 23.23 -0.77
N HIS A 188 3.84 22.69 -1.95
CA HIS A 188 3.59 21.28 -2.25
C HIS A 188 4.38 20.33 -1.34
N TRP A 189 5.62 20.68 -0.98
CA TRP A 189 6.41 19.91 -0.01
C TRP A 189 5.76 19.90 1.38
N ILE A 190 5.25 21.03 1.86
CA ILE A 190 4.51 21.11 3.14
C ILE A 190 3.26 20.24 3.07
N SER A 191 2.45 20.36 2.00
CA SER A 191 1.26 19.52 1.81
C SER A 191 1.60 18.03 1.79
N THR A 192 2.74 17.66 1.19
CA THR A 192 3.23 16.26 1.19
C THR A 192 3.50 15.81 2.63
N LEU A 193 4.21 16.60 3.44
CA LEU A 193 4.48 16.25 4.84
C LEU A 193 3.22 16.13 5.67
N LEU A 194 2.25 17.04 5.47
CA LEU A 194 0.96 16.98 6.15
C LEU A 194 0.16 15.73 5.76
N ALA A 195 0.21 15.31 4.50
CA ALA A 195 -0.39 14.06 4.04
C ALA A 195 0.20 12.85 4.78
N PHE A 196 1.53 12.75 4.88
CA PHE A 196 2.20 11.68 5.64
C PHE A 196 1.89 11.72 7.14
N ALA A 197 1.90 12.90 7.75
CA ALA A 197 1.56 13.06 9.17
C ALA A 197 0.11 12.64 9.44
N SER A 198 -0.84 13.06 8.59
CA SER A 198 -2.25 12.70 8.69
C SER A 198 -2.48 11.20 8.46
N ALA A 199 -1.81 10.61 7.46
CA ALA A 199 -1.90 9.17 7.18
C ALA A 199 -1.39 8.32 8.36
N GLY A 200 -0.23 8.69 8.92
CA GLY A 200 0.34 8.03 10.09
C GLY A 200 -0.52 8.20 11.35
N TRP A 201 -1.08 9.40 11.58
CA TRP A 201 -2.01 9.64 12.69
C TRP A 201 -3.28 8.79 12.58
N THR A 202 -3.83 8.68 11.38
CA THR A 202 -5.03 7.87 11.12
C THR A 202 -4.77 6.41 11.48
N ARG A 203 -3.67 5.82 10.99
CA ARG A 203 -3.26 4.44 11.33
C ARG A 203 -3.04 4.23 12.82
N LEU A 204 -2.42 5.19 13.51
CA LEU A 204 -2.25 5.13 14.96
C LEU A 204 -3.61 5.13 15.69
N MET A 205 -4.57 5.94 15.23
CA MET A 205 -5.90 6.00 15.81
C MET A 205 -6.72 4.74 15.50
N ASP A 206 -6.59 4.17 14.31
CA ASP A 206 -7.25 2.92 13.94
C ASP A 206 -6.72 1.76 14.78
N LEU A 207 -5.40 1.66 14.97
CA LEU A 207 -4.79 0.70 15.89
C LEU A 207 -5.32 0.85 17.33
N LYS A 208 -5.55 2.08 17.80
CA LYS A 208 -6.14 2.32 19.13
C LYS A 208 -7.62 1.92 19.20
N LYS A 209 -8.41 2.25 18.18
CA LYS A 209 -9.85 1.94 18.11
C LYS A 209 -10.12 0.45 17.99
N MET A 210 -9.25 -0.26 17.26
CA MET A 210 -9.26 -1.72 17.18
C MET A 210 -8.87 -2.37 18.50
N GLY A 211 -8.56 -1.58 19.55
CA GLY A 211 -8.25 -2.01 20.91
C GLY A 211 -6.74 -2.10 21.12
N GLY A 212 -6.20 -1.38 22.11
CA GLY A 212 -4.78 -1.46 22.50
C GLY A 212 -4.30 -2.84 22.95
N ASN A 213 -5.19 -3.85 23.02
CA ASN A 213 -4.90 -5.27 23.25
C ASN A 213 -5.25 -6.16 22.03
N SER A 214 -5.56 -5.56 20.90
CA SER A 214 -5.97 -6.19 19.64
C SER A 214 -5.36 -5.45 18.45
N SER A 215 -4.20 -4.86 18.68
CA SER A 215 -3.43 -4.19 17.63
C SER A 215 -3.03 -5.25 16.62
N PHE A 216 -3.21 -5.01 15.32
CA PHE A 216 -2.61 -5.82 14.27
C PHE A 216 -1.12 -6.08 14.51
N THR A 217 -0.42 -5.14 15.18
CA THR A 217 0.98 -5.30 15.61
C THR A 217 1.18 -6.07 16.93
N ILE A 218 0.26 -5.99 17.90
CA ILE A 218 0.38 -6.64 19.23
C ILE A 218 -0.22 -8.05 19.21
N LYS A 219 -1.32 -8.24 18.47
CA LYS A 219 -1.82 -9.56 18.11
C LYS A 219 -1.00 -10.21 16.99
N ALA A 220 -0.32 -9.51 16.07
CA ALA A 220 0.71 -10.19 15.28
C ALA A 220 1.87 -10.67 16.17
N THR A 221 2.28 -9.90 17.19
CA THR A 221 3.31 -10.38 18.14
C THR A 221 2.82 -11.43 19.14
N ASP A 222 1.52 -11.51 19.43
CA ASP A 222 0.93 -12.53 20.32
C ASP A 222 0.40 -13.76 19.55
N ILE A 223 0.05 -13.63 18.26
CA ILE A 223 -0.45 -14.71 17.37
C ILE A 223 0.68 -15.34 16.58
N GLU A 224 1.70 -14.58 16.15
CA GLU A 224 2.94 -15.17 15.65
C GLU A 224 3.86 -15.36 16.85
N LYS A 225 4.17 -16.61 17.19
CA LYS A 225 5.23 -16.99 18.14
C LYS A 225 6.63 -16.60 17.63
N SER A 226 6.78 -15.47 16.94
CA SER A 226 8.06 -14.94 16.53
C SER A 226 8.67 -14.23 17.73
N SER A 227 9.80 -14.76 18.22
CA SER A 227 10.65 -14.14 19.24
C SER A 227 11.33 -12.84 18.75
N MET A 228 10.73 -12.15 17.77
CA MET A 228 11.36 -11.06 17.04
C MET A 228 11.16 -9.74 17.79
N SER A 229 12.27 -9.06 18.10
CA SER A 229 12.20 -7.74 18.71
C SER A 229 11.62 -6.70 17.73
N PRO A 230 10.99 -5.61 18.21
CA PRO A 230 10.52 -4.53 17.34
C PRO A 230 11.61 -3.97 16.42
N LYS A 231 12.86 -3.93 16.91
CA LYS A 231 14.05 -3.55 16.15
C LYS A 231 14.35 -4.49 14.98
N ALA A 232 14.26 -5.80 15.21
CA ALA A 232 14.44 -6.79 14.17
C ALA A 232 13.30 -6.73 13.13
N PHE A 233 12.06 -6.50 13.57
CA PHE A 233 10.93 -6.32 12.67
C PHE A 233 11.09 -5.11 11.75
N ILE A 234 11.47 -3.95 12.29
CA ILE A 234 11.71 -2.74 11.49
C ILE A 234 12.83 -2.97 10.46
N ASN A 235 13.89 -3.68 10.87
CA ASN A 235 14.98 -4.01 9.96
C ASN A 235 14.53 -4.96 8.83
N LEU A 236 13.66 -5.94 9.13
CA LEU A 236 13.05 -6.81 8.13
C LEU A 236 12.21 -6.00 7.13
N CYS A 237 11.33 -5.11 7.63
CA CYS A 237 10.56 -4.19 6.79
C CYS A 237 11.46 -3.37 5.86
N TYR A 238 12.59 -2.86 6.38
CA TYR A 238 13.55 -2.11 5.59
C TYR A 238 14.20 -2.95 4.48
N GLN A 239 14.64 -4.17 4.79
CA GLN A 239 15.26 -5.08 3.83
C GLN A 239 14.28 -5.45 2.71
N GLU A 240 13.05 -5.78 3.07
CA GLU A 240 12.03 -6.19 2.12
C GLU A 240 11.50 -5.04 1.27
N ASN A 241 11.35 -3.85 1.84
CA ASN A 241 11.08 -2.64 1.08
C ASN A 241 12.23 -2.31 0.12
N LYS A 242 13.50 -2.46 0.52
CA LYS A 242 14.63 -2.23 -0.37
C LYS A 242 14.62 -3.24 -1.54
N LYS A 243 14.48 -4.53 -1.24
CA LYS A 243 14.48 -5.63 -2.21
C LYS A 243 13.39 -5.45 -3.26
N ARG A 244 12.14 -5.20 -2.84
CA ARG A 244 11.00 -5.00 -3.76
C ARG A 244 11.18 -3.77 -4.65
N LEU A 245 11.83 -2.71 -4.16
CA LEU A 245 12.01 -1.46 -4.90
C LEU A 245 13.32 -1.42 -5.73
N GLU A 246 14.14 -2.46 -5.67
CA GLU A 246 15.40 -2.56 -6.39
C GLU A 246 15.20 -2.84 -7.88
N GLU A 247 14.16 -3.61 -8.23
CA GLU A 247 13.87 -4.08 -9.59
C GLU A 247 13.43 -2.97 -10.56
N PHE A 248 12.94 -1.85 -10.05
CA PHE A 248 12.46 -0.72 -10.86
C PHE A 248 13.60 0.04 -11.55
N ASP A 249 13.31 0.78 -12.63
CA ASP A 249 14.30 1.57 -13.37
C ASP A 249 15.16 2.44 -12.41
N PRO A 250 16.50 2.27 -12.40
CA PRO A 250 17.39 2.92 -11.43
C PRO A 250 17.46 4.45 -11.55
N ARG A 251 16.92 5.05 -12.61
CA ARG A 251 16.82 6.51 -12.78
C ARG A 251 15.68 7.12 -11.95
N LEU A 252 14.66 6.34 -11.59
CA LEU A 252 13.52 6.77 -10.78
C LEU A 252 13.86 6.97 -9.29
N TYR A 253 13.09 7.78 -8.58
CA TYR A 253 13.27 8.01 -7.15
C TYR A 253 12.52 6.95 -6.34
N ARG A 254 13.14 6.49 -5.24
CA ARG A 254 12.52 5.51 -4.33
C ARG A 254 11.94 6.25 -3.12
N PRO A 255 10.76 5.86 -2.59
CA PRO A 255 10.24 6.39 -1.35
C PRO A 255 11.22 6.10 -0.19
N LYS A 256 11.69 7.17 0.46
CA LYS A 256 12.68 7.09 1.56
C LYS A 256 12.18 7.65 2.88
N LEU A 257 11.01 8.30 2.92
CA LEU A 257 10.54 8.99 4.12
C LEU A 257 10.28 7.99 5.26
N ILE A 258 9.41 7.00 5.03
CA ILE A 258 9.08 5.98 6.04
C ILE A 258 10.31 5.15 6.44
N PRO A 259 11.13 4.62 5.50
CA PRO A 259 12.38 3.94 5.86
C PRO A 259 13.32 4.77 6.75
N ARG A 260 13.47 6.08 6.48
CA ARG A 260 14.32 6.97 7.29
C ARG A 260 13.74 7.23 8.68
N LEU A 261 12.43 7.46 8.78
CA LEU A 261 11.75 7.66 10.06
C LEU A 261 11.85 6.40 10.93
N MET A 262 11.60 5.23 10.35
CA MET A 262 11.67 3.97 11.09
C MET A 262 13.10 3.62 11.49
N ASN A 263 14.10 3.97 10.69
CA ASN A 263 15.51 3.85 11.10
C ASN A 263 15.86 4.77 12.29
N GLN A 264 15.24 5.95 12.40
CA GLN A 264 15.40 6.80 13.59
C GLN A 264 14.71 6.17 14.81
N VAL A 265 13.49 5.65 14.66
CA VAL A 265 12.80 4.92 15.74
C VAL A 265 13.64 3.73 16.22
N GLN A 266 14.22 2.97 15.29
CA GLN A 266 15.10 1.84 15.58
C GLN A 266 16.35 2.21 16.41
N PHE A 267 16.83 3.44 16.29
CA PHE A 267 17.95 3.92 17.11
C PHE A 267 17.57 4.06 18.59
N PHE A 268 16.30 4.31 18.88
CA PHE A 268 15.77 4.46 20.24
C PHE A 268 15.17 3.16 20.83
N LEU A 269 15.15 2.06 20.06
CA LEU A 269 14.75 0.71 20.48
C LEU A 269 15.98 -0.17 20.76
#